data_AF-A0A7H9BGB3-F1
#
_entry.id   AF-A0A7H9BGB3-F1
#
_cell.length_a   1.000
_cell.length_b   1.000
_cell.length_c   1.000
_cell.angle_alpha   90.00
_cell.angle_beta   90.00
_cell.angle_gamma   90.00
#
_symmetry.space_group_name_H-M   'P 1'
#
loop_
_entity.id
_entity.type
_entity.pdbx_description
1 polymer ?
#
loop_
_entity_poly.entity_id
_entity_poly.type
_entity_poly.pdbx_seq_one_letter_code
_entity_poly.pdbx_strand_id
1 'polypeptide(L)'
;MKWNQVWNELRGDFHRVGQWLILALVLAASLHFIPWGGLPGDLLSVVGFVLVLLVLLVHLLRRIALGGVQLISTARRAADDPIGAAIVFAATVGFMAALLWAGVTLFVRPANAESDLPRGLPANAYQNLPIVMDAKMQFWPDHPMPSALAAQVEQETCITLKSKHCWSERAENRNAKNNNERGVGLGQCTRTDKFDCMAEAKRRYGALLAGWSWDKPYNPMYQSRALVLQDKGLYSSIRGVDDRREQLAMMLVGYNAGPGTLAKRRALCSTKSGCDPARWFGHAELADGKSAKNLPGYSRTAADIAREYPHNILIVRQPRYAFLDRG
;
A
#
# COMPACT_ATOMS: atom_id res chain seq x y z
N MET A 1 45.40 -29.88 -24.43
CA MET A 1 44.00 -30.10 -24.83
C MET A 1 43.76 -29.34 -26.13
N LYS A 2 43.30 -29.97 -27.22
CA LYS A 2 43.23 -29.33 -28.54
C LYS A 2 42.03 -28.37 -28.58
N TRP A 3 42.28 -27.08 -28.84
CA TRP A 3 41.26 -26.02 -28.91
C TRP A 3 40.05 -26.37 -29.81
N ASN A 4 40.26 -27.14 -30.87
CA ASN A 4 39.19 -27.60 -31.76
C ASN A 4 38.18 -28.54 -31.09
N GLN A 5 38.61 -29.33 -30.11
CA GLN A 5 37.72 -30.22 -29.35
C GLN A 5 36.83 -29.41 -28.38
N VAL A 6 37.43 -28.40 -27.72
CA VAL A 6 36.71 -27.46 -26.85
C VAL A 6 35.66 -26.68 -27.65
N TRP A 7 36.00 -26.21 -28.84
CA TRP A 7 35.05 -25.49 -29.70
C TRP A 7 33.94 -26.42 -30.22
N ASN A 8 34.24 -27.66 -30.63
CA ASN A 8 33.18 -28.58 -31.07
C ASN A 8 32.20 -28.93 -29.93
N GLU A 9 32.69 -29.10 -28.69
CA GLU A 9 31.83 -29.30 -27.52
C GLU A 9 31.00 -28.05 -27.17
N LEU A 10 31.61 -26.87 -27.23
CA LEU A 10 30.91 -25.59 -27.01
C LEU A 10 29.83 -25.35 -28.08
N ARG A 11 30.04 -25.73 -29.34
CA ARG A 11 29.06 -25.54 -30.43
C ARG A 11 27.80 -26.39 -30.21
N GLY A 12 27.95 -27.63 -29.74
CA GLY A 12 26.83 -28.47 -29.35
C GLY A 12 26.07 -27.93 -28.14
N ASP A 13 26.76 -27.21 -27.26
CA ASP A 13 26.15 -26.55 -26.12
C ASP A 13 25.43 -25.25 -26.50
N PHE A 14 25.99 -24.43 -27.39
CA PHE A 14 25.31 -23.25 -27.92
C PHE A 14 24.01 -23.61 -28.65
N HIS A 15 24.00 -24.75 -29.36
CA HIS A 15 22.77 -25.27 -29.95
C HIS A 15 21.73 -25.65 -28.89
N ARG A 16 22.14 -26.35 -27.83
CA ARG A 16 21.24 -26.71 -26.72
C ARG A 16 20.75 -25.49 -25.95
N VAL A 17 21.62 -24.52 -25.64
CA VAL A 17 21.25 -23.24 -25.03
C VAL A 17 20.29 -22.46 -25.92
N GLY A 18 20.52 -22.44 -27.23
CA GLY A 18 19.59 -21.87 -28.21
C GLY A 18 18.22 -22.53 -28.18
N GLN A 19 18.14 -23.86 -28.13
CA GLN A 19 16.89 -24.59 -28.00
C GLN A 19 16.14 -24.25 -26.70
N TRP A 20 16.86 -24.14 -25.58
CA TRP A 20 16.27 -23.75 -24.30
C TRP A 20 15.83 -22.29 -24.25
N LEU A 21 16.58 -21.38 -24.88
CA LEU A 21 16.20 -19.96 -25.03
C LEU A 21 14.94 -19.83 -25.89
N ILE A 22 14.84 -20.59 -26.99
CA ILE A 22 13.64 -20.64 -27.82
C ILE A 22 12.46 -21.16 -27.00
N LEU A 23 12.63 -22.23 -26.21
CA LEU A 23 11.58 -22.74 -25.34
C LEU A 23 11.13 -21.70 -24.30
N ALA A 24 12.08 -20.99 -23.67
CA ALA A 24 11.78 -19.93 -22.70
C ALA A 24 11.05 -18.74 -23.35
N LEU A 25 11.42 -18.35 -24.56
CA LEU A 25 10.75 -17.30 -25.34
C LEU A 25 9.35 -17.71 -25.79
N VAL A 26 9.16 -18.97 -26.21
CA VAL A 26 7.84 -19.52 -26.57
C VAL A 26 6.93 -19.57 -25.34
N LEU A 27 7.44 -20.00 -24.18
CA LEU A 27 6.69 -19.96 -22.93
C LEU A 27 6.30 -18.53 -22.55
N ALA A 28 7.24 -17.58 -22.59
CA ALA A 28 6.97 -16.17 -22.32
C ALA A 28 5.94 -15.55 -23.28
N ALA A 29 6.04 -15.86 -24.58
CA ALA A 29 5.11 -15.39 -25.60
C ALA A 29 3.72 -16.02 -25.43
N SER A 30 3.64 -17.32 -25.14
CA SER A 30 2.37 -18.03 -24.89
C SER A 30 1.61 -17.48 -23.68
N LEU A 31 2.35 -17.00 -22.68
CA LEU A 31 1.78 -16.31 -21.51
C LEU A 31 1.30 -14.89 -21.85
N HIS A 32 1.79 -14.27 -22.92
CA HIS A 32 1.38 -12.93 -23.36
C HIS A 32 0.04 -12.91 -24.13
N PHE A 33 -0.39 -14.04 -24.70
CA PHE A 33 -1.60 -14.14 -25.54
C PHE A 33 -2.85 -14.66 -24.82
N ILE A 34 -2.76 -14.97 -23.54
CA ILE A 34 -3.93 -15.34 -22.73
C ILE A 34 -4.53 -14.05 -22.15
N PRO A 35 -5.86 -13.82 -22.18
CA PRO A 35 -6.45 -12.60 -21.62
C PRO A 35 -6.58 -12.75 -20.10
N TRP A 36 -5.81 -11.97 -19.32
CA TRP A 36 -5.65 -12.18 -17.88
C TRP A 36 -6.35 -11.11 -17.03
N GLY A 37 -7.26 -11.55 -16.15
CA GLY A 37 -7.95 -10.73 -15.16
C GLY A 37 -7.48 -10.98 -13.73
N GLY A 38 -6.41 -10.30 -13.31
CA GLY A 38 -6.17 -9.86 -11.92
C GLY A 38 -6.41 -10.81 -10.74
N LEU A 39 -5.92 -12.05 -10.75
CA LEU A 39 -5.87 -12.98 -9.61
C LEU A 39 -4.53 -13.78 -9.62
N PRO A 40 -4.14 -14.54 -8.56
CA PRO A 40 -2.74 -14.85 -8.16
C PRO A 40 -1.84 -15.65 -9.13
N GLY A 41 -2.24 -15.82 -10.39
CA GLY A 41 -1.44 -16.42 -11.46
C GLY A 41 -0.23 -15.57 -11.91
N ASP A 42 -0.22 -14.26 -11.66
CA ASP A 42 0.89 -13.37 -12.05
C ASP A 42 2.19 -13.72 -11.32
N LEU A 43 2.12 -13.99 -10.01
CA LEU A 43 3.31 -14.33 -9.24
C LEU A 43 3.86 -15.70 -9.65
N LEU A 44 2.99 -16.69 -9.86
CA LEU A 44 3.41 -18.05 -10.24
C LEU A 44 4.03 -18.10 -11.63
N SER A 45 3.52 -17.31 -12.57
CA SER A 45 4.04 -17.25 -13.94
C SER A 45 5.39 -16.52 -14.00
N VAL A 46 5.52 -15.41 -13.28
CA VAL A 46 6.80 -14.68 -13.15
C VAL A 46 7.84 -15.53 -12.40
N VAL A 47 7.44 -16.19 -11.30
CA VAL A 47 8.31 -17.12 -10.57
C VAL A 47 8.74 -18.28 -11.47
N GLY A 48 7.82 -18.87 -12.24
CA GLY A 48 8.13 -19.94 -13.20
C GLY A 48 9.15 -19.49 -14.26
N PHE A 49 8.94 -18.31 -14.86
CA PHE A 49 9.86 -17.75 -15.85
C PHE A 49 11.26 -17.48 -15.27
N VAL A 50 11.33 -16.86 -14.09
CA VAL A 50 12.60 -16.57 -13.39
C VAL A 50 13.33 -17.86 -13.02
N LEU A 51 12.62 -18.89 -12.54
CA LEU A 51 13.20 -20.19 -12.21
C LEU A 51 13.81 -20.87 -13.44
N VAL A 52 13.13 -20.84 -14.59
CA VAL A 52 13.66 -21.40 -15.84
C VAL A 52 14.94 -20.66 -16.27
N LEU A 53 14.95 -19.33 -16.24
CA LEU A 53 16.15 -18.54 -16.56
C LEU A 53 17.30 -18.84 -15.61
N LEU A 54 17.03 -18.95 -14.30
CA LEU A 54 18.05 -19.28 -13.29
C LEU A 54 18.66 -20.66 -13.54
N VAL A 55 17.84 -21.68 -13.85
CA VAL A 55 18.34 -23.03 -14.15
C VAL A 55 19.22 -23.01 -15.41
N LEU A 56 18.84 -22.27 -16.45
CA LEU A 56 19.65 -22.14 -17.67
C LEU A 56 20.97 -21.42 -17.43
N LEU A 57 20.95 -20.34 -16.64
CA LEU A 57 22.15 -19.60 -16.26
C LEU A 57 23.10 -20.47 -15.45
N VAL A 58 22.59 -21.23 -14.47
CA VAL A 58 23.38 -22.16 -13.66
C VAL A 58 23.96 -23.27 -14.52
N HIS A 59 23.21 -23.79 -15.48
CA HIS A 59 23.72 -24.78 -16.43
C HIS A 59 24.90 -24.24 -17.25
N LEU A 60 24.77 -23.03 -17.78
CA LEU A 60 25.81 -22.37 -18.57
C LEU A 60 27.06 -22.10 -17.72
N LEU A 61 26.89 -21.50 -16.53
CA LEU A 61 27.99 -21.19 -15.62
C LEU A 61 28.72 -22.45 -15.15
N ARG A 62 28.00 -23.54 -14.90
CA ARG A 62 28.59 -24.85 -14.60
C ARG A 62 29.42 -25.37 -15.77
N ARG A 63 28.96 -25.25 -17.02
CA ARG A 63 29.73 -25.69 -18.19
C ARG A 63 30.98 -24.83 -18.41
N ILE A 64 30.92 -23.53 -18.13
CA ILE A 64 32.09 -22.64 -18.21
C ILE A 64 33.10 -22.97 -17.11
N ALA A 65 32.66 -23.06 -15.86
CA ALA A 65 33.54 -23.26 -14.70
C ALA A 65 34.07 -24.69 -14.57
N LEU A 66 33.27 -25.69 -14.94
CA LEU A 66 33.55 -27.12 -14.77
C LEU A 66 33.51 -27.87 -16.10
N GLY A 67 33.92 -27.24 -17.21
CA GLY A 67 33.78 -27.80 -18.57
C GLY A 67 34.41 -29.18 -18.76
N GLY A 68 35.48 -29.49 -18.02
CA GLY A 68 36.14 -30.80 -18.02
C GLY A 68 35.43 -31.90 -17.22
N VAL A 69 34.39 -31.56 -16.45
CA VAL A 69 33.66 -32.50 -15.58
C VAL A 69 32.38 -32.98 -16.27
N GLN A 70 32.43 -34.18 -16.84
CA GLN A 70 31.25 -34.83 -17.42
C GLN A 70 30.60 -35.78 -16.40
N LEU A 71 29.39 -35.47 -15.94
CA LEU A 71 28.69 -36.26 -14.92
C LEU A 71 28.49 -37.73 -15.32
N ILE A 72 28.28 -38.00 -16.61
CA ILE A 72 28.14 -39.37 -17.12
C ILE A 72 29.46 -40.14 -16.99
N SER A 73 30.61 -39.51 -17.28
CA SER A 73 31.91 -40.18 -17.10
C SER A 73 32.24 -40.35 -15.62
N THR A 74 31.88 -39.39 -14.77
CA THR A 74 32.04 -39.50 -13.32
C THR A 74 31.18 -40.64 -12.75
N ALA A 75 29.94 -40.78 -13.22
CA ALA A 75 29.05 -41.88 -12.84
C ALA A 75 29.58 -43.24 -13.29
N ARG A 76 30.17 -43.34 -14.49
CA ARG A 76 30.81 -44.58 -14.96
C ARG A 76 32.06 -44.93 -14.16
N ARG A 77 32.88 -43.94 -13.80
CA ARG A 77 34.07 -44.11 -12.96
C ARG A 77 33.76 -44.42 -11.50
N ALA A 78 32.52 -44.25 -11.06
CA ALA A 78 32.12 -44.61 -9.70
C ALA A 78 32.23 -46.12 -9.42
N ALA A 79 32.25 -46.96 -10.46
CA ALA A 79 32.52 -48.39 -10.33
C ALA A 79 34.01 -48.69 -10.04
N ASP A 80 34.92 -47.83 -10.52
CA ASP A 80 36.37 -48.04 -10.44
C ASP A 80 37.00 -47.28 -9.26
N ASP A 81 36.53 -46.06 -8.99
CA ASP A 81 36.93 -45.21 -7.87
C ASP A 81 35.69 -44.52 -7.27
N PRO A 82 34.98 -45.20 -6.35
CA PRO A 82 33.74 -44.69 -5.79
C PRO A 82 33.94 -43.42 -4.95
N ILE A 83 35.09 -43.28 -4.28
CA ILE A 83 35.38 -42.12 -3.42
C ILE A 83 35.69 -40.89 -4.28
N GLY A 84 36.59 -41.02 -5.26
CA GLY A 84 36.91 -39.93 -6.18
C GLY A 84 35.70 -39.46 -6.98
N ALA A 85 34.87 -40.39 -7.46
CA ALA A 85 33.63 -40.07 -8.15
C ALA A 85 32.61 -39.36 -7.25
N ALA A 86 32.45 -39.81 -5.99
CA ALA A 86 31.56 -39.19 -5.02
C ALA A 86 31.98 -37.75 -4.69
N ILE A 87 33.27 -37.49 -4.49
CA ILE A 87 33.80 -36.15 -4.22
C ILE A 87 33.50 -35.19 -5.38
N VAL A 88 33.77 -35.60 -6.62
CA VAL A 88 33.53 -34.76 -7.81
C VAL A 88 32.04 -34.50 -8.03
N PHE A 89 31.19 -35.50 -7.79
CA PHE A 89 29.74 -35.35 -7.87
C PHE A 89 29.22 -34.36 -6.81
N ALA A 90 29.62 -34.54 -5.55
CA ALA A 90 29.22 -33.66 -4.45
C ALA A 90 29.67 -32.21 -4.67
N ALA A 91 30.91 -32.01 -5.14
CA ALA A 91 31.42 -30.67 -5.46
C ALA A 91 30.63 -30.00 -6.60
N THR A 92 30.25 -30.76 -7.63
CA THR A 92 29.46 -30.24 -8.75
C THR A 92 28.05 -29.85 -8.32
N VAL A 93 27.39 -30.68 -7.50
CA VAL A 93 26.06 -30.38 -6.94
C VAL A 93 26.13 -29.17 -6.01
N GLY A 94 27.12 -29.11 -5.12
CA GLY A 94 27.34 -27.98 -4.22
C GLY A 94 27.55 -26.65 -4.96
N PHE A 95 28.33 -26.67 -6.04
CA PHE A 95 28.52 -25.49 -6.90
C PHE A 95 27.22 -25.02 -7.56
N MET A 96 26.42 -25.95 -8.12
CA MET A 96 25.12 -25.60 -8.72
C MET A 96 24.12 -25.06 -7.68
N ALA A 97 24.08 -25.66 -6.49
CA ALA A 97 23.25 -25.20 -5.39
C ALA A 97 23.66 -23.79 -4.92
N ALA A 98 24.95 -23.51 -4.82
CA ALA A 98 25.46 -22.18 -4.46
C ALA A 98 25.11 -21.11 -5.50
N LEU A 99 25.21 -21.44 -6.80
CA LEU A 99 24.80 -20.51 -7.86
C LEU A 99 23.29 -20.27 -7.89
N LEU A 100 22.48 -21.32 -7.69
CA LEU A 100 21.02 -21.17 -7.56
C LEU A 100 20.68 -20.30 -6.35
N TRP A 101 21.32 -20.54 -5.20
CA TRP A 101 21.12 -19.74 -4.00
C TRP A 101 21.50 -18.27 -4.23
N ALA A 102 22.67 -18.00 -4.82
CA ALA A 102 23.10 -16.64 -5.16
C ALA A 102 22.16 -15.96 -6.16
N GLY A 103 21.66 -16.69 -7.16
CA GLY A 103 20.64 -16.20 -8.08
C GLY A 103 19.35 -15.84 -7.35
N VAL A 104 18.83 -16.76 -6.54
CA VAL A 104 17.62 -16.51 -5.73
C VAL A 104 17.81 -15.31 -4.81
N THR A 105 18.94 -15.13 -4.12
CA THR A 105 19.13 -13.98 -3.23
C THR A 105 19.33 -12.65 -3.96
N LEU A 106 19.83 -12.67 -5.20
CA LEU A 106 19.97 -11.46 -6.03
C LEU A 106 18.63 -11.02 -6.66
N PHE A 107 17.77 -11.97 -7.05
CA PHE A 107 16.47 -11.69 -7.67
C PHE A 107 15.33 -11.60 -6.64
N VAL A 108 15.41 -12.37 -5.56
CA VAL A 108 14.62 -12.22 -4.34
C VAL A 108 15.40 -11.30 -3.41
N ARG A 109 15.60 -10.05 -3.84
CA ARG A 109 15.67 -8.99 -2.83
C ARG A 109 14.30 -9.03 -2.14
N PRO A 110 14.23 -9.13 -0.80
CA PRO A 110 12.94 -8.95 -0.16
C PRO A 110 12.39 -7.64 -0.69
N ALA A 111 11.12 -7.63 -1.11
CA ALA A 111 10.37 -6.41 -1.40
C ALA A 111 10.19 -5.53 -0.15
N ASN A 112 11.11 -5.62 0.81
CA ASN A 112 11.61 -4.49 1.56
C ASN A 112 12.40 -3.61 0.57
N ALA A 113 11.73 -3.09 -0.47
CA ALA A 113 11.96 -1.69 -0.76
C ALA A 113 11.69 -1.03 0.59
N GLU A 114 12.76 -0.64 1.29
CA GLU A 114 12.66 0.36 2.32
C GLU A 114 11.88 1.46 1.63
N SER A 115 10.59 1.57 1.96
CA SER A 115 9.75 2.60 1.37
C SER A 115 10.54 3.89 1.56
N ASP A 116 10.75 4.70 0.53
CA ASP A 116 11.48 5.99 0.61
C ASP A 116 10.89 6.97 1.67
N LEU A 117 9.88 6.51 2.41
CA LEU A 117 9.38 7.08 3.63
C LEU A 117 10.49 7.36 4.65
N PRO A 118 10.50 8.57 5.24
CA PRO A 118 11.41 8.91 6.31
C PRO A 118 11.33 7.95 7.51
N ARG A 119 12.46 7.77 8.18
CA ARG A 119 12.51 7.08 9.47
C ARG A 119 11.69 7.85 10.52
N GLY A 120 11.17 7.12 11.51
CA GLY A 120 10.44 7.69 12.64
C GLY A 120 8.92 7.82 12.45
N LEU A 121 8.36 7.28 11.36
CA LEU A 121 6.92 7.09 11.22
C LEU A 121 6.41 5.95 12.13
N PRO A 122 5.11 5.95 12.50
CA PRO A 122 4.49 4.82 13.18
C PRO A 122 4.69 3.50 12.43
N ALA A 123 4.86 2.39 13.15
CA ALA A 123 5.24 1.11 12.54
C ALA A 123 4.30 0.65 11.40
N ASN A 124 2.99 0.76 11.60
CA ASN A 124 2.01 0.37 10.57
C ASN A 124 1.94 1.36 9.40
N ALA A 125 2.51 2.58 9.53
CA ALA A 125 2.52 3.56 8.46
C ALA A 125 3.38 3.08 7.29
N TYR A 126 4.49 2.39 7.52
CA TYR A 126 5.34 1.85 6.44
C TYR A 126 4.59 0.87 5.54
N GLN A 127 3.57 0.18 6.07
CA GLN A 127 2.72 -0.72 5.30
C GLN A 127 1.53 0.00 4.67
N ASN A 128 0.81 0.83 5.45
CA ASN A 128 -0.48 1.37 5.04
C ASN A 128 -0.40 2.74 4.34
N LEU A 129 0.63 3.55 4.59
CA LEU A 129 0.80 4.84 3.92
C LEU A 129 0.95 4.71 2.40
N PRO A 130 1.77 3.79 1.85
CA PRO A 130 1.84 3.59 0.39
C PRO A 130 0.48 3.25 -0.21
N ILE A 131 -0.32 2.41 0.47
CA ILE A 131 -1.66 2.03 0.01
C ILE A 131 -2.61 3.24 -0.04
N VAL A 132 -2.54 4.13 0.96
CA VAL A 132 -3.31 5.39 0.97
C VAL A 132 -2.86 6.31 -0.15
N MET A 133 -1.56 6.40 -0.40
CA MET A 133 -1.01 7.22 -1.49
C MET A 133 -1.36 6.67 -2.87
N ASP A 134 -1.39 5.35 -3.07
CA ASP A 134 -1.85 4.73 -4.30
C ASP A 134 -3.34 5.02 -4.56
N ALA A 135 -4.17 4.95 -3.52
CA ALA A 135 -5.57 5.35 -3.62
C ALA A 135 -5.72 6.84 -3.96
N LYS A 136 -4.90 7.73 -3.36
CA LYS A 136 -4.83 9.14 -3.73
C LYS A 136 -4.47 9.31 -5.20
N MET A 137 -3.42 8.64 -5.67
CA MET A 137 -2.96 8.78 -7.06
C MET A 137 -4.02 8.30 -8.04
N GLN A 138 -4.75 7.24 -7.71
CA GLN A 138 -5.80 6.70 -8.55
C GLN A 138 -7.07 7.54 -8.56
N PHE A 139 -7.52 8.04 -7.40
CA PHE A 139 -8.86 8.63 -7.26
C PHE A 139 -8.85 10.15 -7.06
N TRP A 140 -7.76 10.74 -6.59
CA TRP A 140 -7.61 12.18 -6.38
C TRP A 140 -6.17 12.65 -6.71
N PRO A 141 -5.71 12.53 -7.97
CA PRO A 141 -4.33 12.79 -8.36
C PRO A 141 -3.87 14.23 -8.07
N ASP A 142 -4.79 15.19 -8.14
CA ASP A 142 -4.60 16.62 -7.90
C ASP A 142 -4.91 17.05 -6.44
N HIS A 143 -4.85 16.12 -5.48
CA HIS A 143 -5.05 16.44 -4.06
C HIS A 143 -4.12 17.59 -3.62
N PRO A 144 -4.65 18.68 -3.03
CA PRO A 144 -3.91 19.92 -2.80
C PRO A 144 -2.81 19.82 -1.74
N MET A 145 -2.91 18.86 -0.82
CA MET A 145 -1.94 18.62 0.26
C MET A 145 -1.92 17.14 0.70
N PRO A 146 -1.25 16.23 -0.03
CA PRO A 146 -1.23 14.80 0.28
C PRO A 146 -0.85 14.45 1.73
N SER A 147 -0.02 15.27 2.37
CA SER A 147 0.35 15.14 3.79
C SER A 147 -0.84 15.30 4.75
N ALA A 148 -1.87 16.07 4.39
CA ALA A 148 -3.08 16.23 5.20
C ALA A 148 -3.88 14.92 5.28
N LEU A 149 -3.95 14.16 4.19
CA LEU A 149 -4.59 12.85 4.15
C LEU A 149 -3.88 11.85 5.08
N ALA A 150 -2.54 11.83 5.07
CA ALA A 150 -1.76 11.01 5.98
C ALA A 150 -1.94 11.43 7.45
N ALA A 151 -1.99 12.74 7.72
CA ALA A 151 -2.26 13.28 9.04
C ALA A 151 -3.68 12.96 9.54
N GLN A 152 -4.67 12.88 8.65
CA GLN A 152 -6.02 12.43 8.96
C GLN A 152 -6.03 10.98 9.41
N VAL A 153 -5.35 10.07 8.70
CA VAL A 153 -5.21 8.66 9.14
C VAL A 153 -4.55 8.57 10.52
N GLU A 154 -3.53 9.39 10.78
CA GLU A 154 -2.92 9.46 12.11
C GLU A 154 -3.93 9.93 13.17
N GLN A 155 -4.70 10.99 12.90
CA GLN A 155 -5.73 11.49 13.80
C GLN A 155 -6.81 10.43 14.09
N GLU A 156 -7.18 9.63 13.10
CA GLU A 156 -8.22 8.62 13.19
C GLU A 156 -7.80 7.35 13.95
N THR A 157 -6.50 7.02 13.93
CA THR A 157 -6.03 5.71 14.42
C THR A 157 -5.08 5.80 15.62
N CYS A 158 -4.45 6.96 15.86
CA CYS A 158 -3.37 7.08 16.82
C CYS A 158 -3.80 7.81 18.10
N ILE A 159 -4.09 7.04 19.14
CA ILE A 159 -4.16 7.55 20.53
C ILE A 159 -2.78 8.10 20.93
N THR A 160 -1.73 7.35 20.62
CA THR A 160 -0.33 7.78 20.68
C THR A 160 0.43 7.22 19.48
N LEU A 161 1.56 7.81 19.12
CA LEU A 161 2.40 7.33 18.00
C LEU A 161 2.97 5.92 18.21
N LYS A 162 3.04 5.47 19.47
CA LYS A 162 3.52 4.13 19.85
C LYS A 162 2.39 3.11 19.98
N SER A 163 1.13 3.51 19.84
CA SER A 163 -0.01 2.60 19.92
C SER A 163 0.09 1.56 18.80
N LYS A 164 -0.16 0.29 19.14
CA LYS A 164 -0.24 -0.80 18.15
C LYS A 164 -1.33 -0.57 17.09
N HIS A 165 -2.32 0.28 17.39
CA HIS A 165 -3.40 0.65 16.48
C HIS A 165 -3.08 1.87 15.62
N CYS A 166 -2.04 2.63 15.96
CA CYS A 166 -1.65 3.80 15.17
C CYS A 166 -1.28 3.34 13.75
N TRP A 167 -1.93 3.93 12.73
CA TRP A 167 -1.84 3.55 11.33
C TRP A 167 -2.28 2.12 10.98
N SER A 168 -2.97 1.41 11.87
CA SER A 168 -3.44 0.06 11.61
C SER A 168 -4.80 0.06 10.90
N GLU A 169 -4.95 -0.77 9.89
CA GLU A 169 -6.22 -1.12 9.25
C GLU A 169 -7.21 -1.82 10.21
N ARG A 170 -6.72 -2.23 11.39
CA ARG A 170 -7.47 -2.84 12.49
C ARG A 170 -7.74 -1.88 13.65
N ALA A 171 -7.45 -0.58 13.49
CA ALA A 171 -7.87 0.41 14.48
C ALA A 171 -9.40 0.37 14.64
N GLU A 172 -9.89 0.30 15.88
CA GLU A 172 -11.31 0.32 16.16
C GLU A 172 -11.62 1.30 17.29
N ASN A 173 -12.71 2.06 17.12
CA ASN A 173 -13.39 2.74 18.21
C ASN A 173 -14.75 2.12 18.43
N ARG A 174 -15.09 1.90 19.70
CA ARG A 174 -16.40 1.39 20.11
C ARG A 174 -16.96 2.25 21.23
N ASN A 175 -18.26 2.52 21.18
CA ASN A 175 -18.92 3.16 22.29
C ASN A 175 -18.90 2.22 23.51
N ALA A 176 -18.13 2.62 24.53
CA ALA A 176 -17.93 1.82 25.75
C ALA A 176 -19.23 1.56 26.55
N LYS A 177 -20.30 2.33 26.34
CA LYS A 177 -21.55 2.20 27.11
C LYS A 177 -22.46 1.09 26.61
N ASN A 178 -22.57 0.93 25.30
CA ASN A 178 -23.57 0.04 24.69
C ASN A 178 -23.12 -0.63 23.39
N ASN A 179 -21.87 -0.40 22.94
CA ASN A 179 -21.32 -0.93 21.69
C ASN A 179 -22.16 -0.65 20.43
N ASN A 180 -23.06 0.34 20.47
CA ASN A 180 -23.95 0.66 19.35
C ASN A 180 -23.29 1.52 18.27
N GLU A 181 -22.05 1.94 18.49
CA GLU A 181 -21.22 2.65 17.53
C GLU A 181 -19.89 1.93 17.39
N ARG A 182 -19.52 1.63 16.14
CA ARG A 182 -18.26 0.97 15.79
C ARG A 182 -17.62 1.69 14.61
N GLY A 183 -16.51 2.39 14.86
CA GLY A 183 -15.60 2.92 13.85
C GLY A 183 -14.50 1.92 13.54
N VAL A 184 -14.17 1.72 12.26
CA VAL A 184 -13.12 0.79 11.84
C VAL A 184 -12.15 1.40 10.84
N GLY A 185 -10.87 1.14 11.06
CA GLY A 185 -9.81 1.26 10.07
C GLY A 185 -9.19 2.64 9.93
N LEU A 186 -8.45 2.82 8.85
CA LEU A 186 -7.62 3.99 8.54
C LEU A 186 -8.41 5.31 8.48
N GLY A 187 -9.70 5.25 8.11
CA GLY A 187 -10.61 6.40 8.11
C GLY A 187 -11.70 6.36 9.18
N GLN A 188 -11.65 5.42 10.12
CA GLN A 188 -12.71 5.19 11.13
C GLN A 188 -14.13 5.17 10.54
N CYS A 189 -14.36 4.31 9.54
CA CYS A 189 -15.69 4.15 8.94
C CYS A 189 -16.68 3.61 9.98
N THR A 190 -17.70 4.42 10.29
CA THR A 190 -18.61 4.17 11.43
C THR A 190 -19.89 3.44 11.03
N ARG A 191 -20.32 2.50 11.88
CA ARG A 191 -21.68 1.96 11.88
C ARG A 191 -22.35 2.20 13.23
N THR A 192 -23.59 2.66 13.15
CA THR A 192 -24.57 2.74 14.23
C THR A 192 -25.90 2.12 13.82
N ASP A 193 -26.89 2.11 14.71
CA ASP A 193 -28.25 1.66 14.39
C ASP A 193 -28.93 2.51 13.29
N LYS A 194 -28.45 3.73 13.05
CA LYS A 194 -29.05 4.69 12.10
C LYS A 194 -28.17 4.99 10.89
N PHE A 195 -26.92 4.55 10.90
CA PHE A 195 -25.92 4.93 9.90
C PHE A 195 -24.95 3.79 9.64
N ASP A 196 -24.63 3.55 8.37
CA ASP A 196 -23.62 2.56 7.97
C ASP A 196 -22.76 3.18 6.85
N CYS A 197 -21.53 3.57 7.23
CA CYS A 197 -20.58 4.17 6.31
C CYS A 197 -20.19 3.23 5.15
N MET A 198 -20.08 1.91 5.36
CA MET A 198 -19.74 0.98 4.26
C MET A 198 -20.91 0.85 3.28
N ALA A 199 -22.15 0.83 3.79
CA ALA A 199 -23.34 0.81 2.94
C ALA A 199 -23.49 2.13 2.16
N GLU A 200 -23.29 3.28 2.81
CA GLU A 200 -23.24 4.60 2.15
C GLU A 200 -22.19 4.64 1.04
N ALA A 201 -20.96 4.22 1.35
CA ALA A 201 -19.84 4.26 0.43
C ALA A 201 -20.10 3.34 -0.78
N LYS A 202 -20.68 2.15 -0.57
CA LYS A 202 -21.12 1.27 -1.66
C LYS A 202 -22.18 1.89 -2.53
N ARG A 203 -23.21 2.51 -1.93
CA ARG A 203 -24.27 3.19 -2.71
C ARG A 203 -23.67 4.29 -3.58
N ARG A 204 -22.68 5.02 -3.06
CA ARG A 204 -22.08 6.17 -3.75
C ARG A 204 -21.04 5.78 -4.80
N TYR A 205 -20.23 4.75 -4.55
CA TYR A 205 -19.06 4.42 -5.38
C TYR A 205 -19.14 3.05 -6.07
N GLY A 206 -20.22 2.30 -5.85
CA GLY A 206 -20.57 1.10 -6.60
C GLY A 206 -19.47 0.04 -6.62
N ALA A 207 -19.06 -0.36 -7.84
CA ALA A 207 -18.09 -1.41 -8.09
C ALA A 207 -16.75 -1.18 -7.37
N LEU A 208 -16.38 0.08 -7.11
CA LEU A 208 -15.16 0.43 -6.40
C LEU A 208 -15.15 -0.08 -4.95
N LEU A 209 -16.29 -0.26 -4.31
CA LEU A 209 -16.37 -0.68 -2.90
C LEU A 209 -17.28 -1.89 -2.68
N ALA A 210 -17.73 -2.55 -3.73
CA ALA A 210 -18.70 -3.66 -3.67
C ALA A 210 -18.26 -4.79 -2.72
N GLY A 211 -16.95 -5.12 -2.71
CA GLY A 211 -16.38 -6.18 -1.88
C GLY A 211 -16.11 -5.81 -0.41
N TRP A 212 -16.29 -4.56 0.01
CA TRP A 212 -16.01 -4.14 1.38
C TRP A 212 -17.20 -4.39 2.30
N SER A 213 -17.09 -5.20 3.34
CA SER A 213 -18.25 -5.47 4.23
C SER A 213 -17.84 -5.53 5.69
N TRP A 214 -18.83 -5.52 6.57
CA TRP A 214 -18.61 -5.69 8.00
C TRP A 214 -18.08 -7.07 8.40
N ASP A 215 -18.16 -8.08 7.51
CA ASP A 215 -17.51 -9.39 7.67
C ASP A 215 -16.02 -9.34 7.29
N LYS A 216 -15.64 -8.39 6.42
CA LYS A 216 -14.26 -8.18 5.96
C LYS A 216 -13.87 -6.70 6.07
N PRO A 217 -13.94 -6.09 7.27
CA PRO A 217 -13.86 -4.63 7.39
C PRO A 217 -12.44 -4.10 7.30
N TYR A 218 -11.44 -4.96 7.53
CA TYR A 218 -10.02 -4.60 7.68
C TYR A 218 -9.21 -4.59 6.39
N ASN A 219 -9.84 -4.62 5.21
CA ASN A 219 -9.09 -4.57 3.96
C ASN A 219 -8.53 -3.15 3.73
N PRO A 220 -7.20 -2.95 3.72
CA PRO A 220 -6.59 -1.62 3.65
C PRO A 220 -6.84 -0.92 2.32
N MET A 221 -6.99 -1.66 1.21
CA MET A 221 -7.30 -1.08 -0.11
C MET A 221 -8.68 -0.43 -0.12
N TYR A 222 -9.69 -1.13 0.42
CA TYR A 222 -11.05 -0.59 0.49
C TYR A 222 -11.16 0.58 1.47
N GLN A 223 -10.51 0.50 2.62
CA GLN A 223 -10.48 1.60 3.59
C GLN A 223 -9.85 2.87 2.99
N SER A 224 -8.68 2.71 2.36
CA SER A 224 -7.95 3.82 1.73
C SER A 224 -8.74 4.45 0.59
N ARG A 225 -9.34 3.61 -0.26
CA ARG A 225 -10.20 4.06 -1.36
C ARG A 225 -11.42 4.82 -0.84
N ALA A 226 -12.10 4.30 0.18
CA ALA A 226 -13.28 4.95 0.76
C ALA A 226 -12.93 6.31 1.37
N LEU A 227 -11.84 6.39 2.14
CA LEU A 227 -11.32 7.64 2.71
C LEU A 227 -11.09 8.69 1.62
N VAL A 228 -10.26 8.38 0.62
CA VAL A 228 -9.89 9.31 -0.46
C VAL A 228 -11.12 9.78 -1.26
N LEU A 229 -12.02 8.85 -1.61
CA LEU A 229 -13.22 9.19 -2.37
C LEU A 229 -14.16 10.10 -1.56
N GLN A 230 -14.34 9.80 -0.27
CA GLN A 230 -15.16 10.60 0.64
C GLN A 230 -14.59 12.01 0.79
N ASP A 231 -13.30 12.14 1.09
CA ASP A 231 -12.63 13.43 1.22
C ASP A 231 -12.71 14.22 -0.09
N LYS A 232 -12.41 13.62 -1.24
CA LYS A 232 -12.54 14.27 -2.55
C LYS A 232 -13.95 14.79 -2.79
N GLY A 233 -14.96 13.98 -2.46
CA GLY A 233 -16.37 14.35 -2.62
C GLY A 233 -16.76 15.54 -1.75
N LEU A 234 -16.31 15.56 -0.50
CA LEU A 234 -16.53 16.69 0.42
C LEU A 234 -15.79 17.94 -0.05
N TYR A 235 -14.50 17.81 -0.38
CA TYR A 235 -13.65 18.90 -0.85
C TYR A 235 -14.25 19.58 -2.08
N SER A 236 -14.66 18.78 -3.07
CA SER A 236 -15.25 19.25 -4.33
C SER A 236 -16.62 19.92 -4.16
N SER A 237 -17.35 19.58 -3.09
CA SER A 237 -18.65 20.20 -2.78
C SER A 237 -18.52 21.59 -2.13
N ILE A 238 -17.35 21.91 -1.58
CA ILE A 238 -17.12 23.20 -0.93
C ILE A 238 -16.84 24.24 -2.00
N ARG A 239 -17.70 25.26 -2.07
CA ARG A 239 -17.62 26.38 -3.02
C ARG A 239 -17.31 27.70 -2.32
N GLY A 240 -16.74 28.64 -3.08
CA GLY A 240 -16.43 30.00 -2.62
C GLY A 240 -15.34 30.03 -1.55
N VAL A 241 -14.29 29.22 -1.73
CA VAL A 241 -13.11 29.17 -0.87
C VAL A 241 -11.90 29.02 -1.80
N ASP A 242 -11.09 30.07 -1.91
CA ASP A 242 -9.95 30.09 -2.83
C ASP A 242 -8.69 29.48 -2.20
N ASP A 243 -8.54 29.64 -0.88
CA ASP A 243 -7.42 29.06 -0.15
C ASP A 243 -7.64 27.55 0.07
N ARG A 244 -6.72 26.75 -0.50
CA ARG A 244 -6.79 25.29 -0.45
C ARG A 244 -6.74 24.73 0.98
N ARG A 245 -5.99 25.39 1.88
CA ARG A 245 -5.87 24.95 3.28
C ARG A 245 -7.17 25.24 4.04
N GLU A 246 -7.80 26.38 3.80
CA GLU A 246 -9.14 26.69 4.33
C GLU A 246 -10.19 25.69 3.80
N GLN A 247 -10.14 25.38 2.50
CA GLN A 247 -11.04 24.39 1.88
C GLN A 247 -10.84 22.98 2.45
N LEU A 248 -9.59 22.55 2.67
CA LEU A 248 -9.27 21.30 3.35
C LEU A 248 -9.77 21.30 4.80
N ALA A 249 -9.61 22.40 5.53
CA ALA A 249 -10.11 22.49 6.89
C ALA A 249 -11.63 22.31 6.94
N MET A 250 -12.36 22.96 6.03
CA MET A 250 -13.79 22.78 5.88
C MET A 250 -14.18 21.35 5.47
N MET A 251 -13.40 20.71 4.58
CA MET A 251 -13.59 19.31 4.21
C MET A 251 -13.48 18.40 5.43
N LEU A 252 -12.45 18.58 6.28
CA LEU A 252 -12.25 17.81 7.50
C LEU A 252 -13.40 17.98 8.50
N VAL A 253 -13.98 19.18 8.60
CA VAL A 253 -15.22 19.41 9.37
C VAL A 253 -16.38 18.62 8.78
N GLY A 254 -16.52 18.64 7.45
CA GLY A 254 -17.53 17.86 6.74
C GLY A 254 -17.37 16.35 6.94
N TYR A 255 -16.13 15.87 7.04
CA TYR A 255 -15.79 14.47 7.29
C TYR A 255 -16.17 14.07 8.71
N ASN A 256 -15.74 14.85 9.71
CA ASN A 256 -15.91 14.52 11.12
C ASN A 256 -17.32 14.82 11.67
N ALA A 257 -17.90 15.95 11.29
CA ALA A 257 -19.15 16.47 11.84
C ALA A 257 -20.31 16.55 10.82
N GLY A 258 -20.06 16.14 9.58
CA GLY A 258 -21.03 16.14 8.49
C GLY A 258 -21.13 17.47 7.74
N PRO A 259 -21.50 17.46 6.44
CA PRO A 259 -21.58 18.67 5.60
C PRO A 259 -22.65 19.67 6.06
N GLY A 260 -23.73 19.19 6.69
CA GLY A 260 -24.76 20.06 7.26
C GLY A 260 -24.24 20.93 8.41
N THR A 261 -23.33 20.39 9.24
CA THR A 261 -22.69 21.14 10.33
C THR A 261 -21.81 22.26 9.77
N LEU A 262 -21.01 21.95 8.74
CA LEU A 262 -20.21 22.95 8.04
C LEU A 262 -21.09 24.06 7.44
N ALA A 263 -22.15 23.69 6.71
CA ALA A 263 -23.06 24.65 6.09
C ALA A 263 -23.68 25.60 7.12
N LYS A 264 -24.13 25.06 8.26
CA LYS A 264 -24.69 25.85 9.36
C LYS A 264 -23.67 26.84 9.92
N ARG A 265 -22.42 26.42 10.12
CA ARG A 265 -21.35 27.28 10.63
C ARG A 265 -21.02 28.42 9.67
N ARG A 266 -20.90 28.13 8.36
CA ARG A 266 -20.68 29.17 7.34
C ARG A 266 -21.84 30.17 7.28
N ALA A 267 -23.08 29.68 7.35
CA ALA A 267 -24.26 30.55 7.39
C ALA A 267 -24.33 31.42 8.66
N LEU A 268 -23.90 30.91 9.82
CA LEU A 268 -23.78 31.71 11.04
C LEU A 268 -22.62 32.71 10.97
N CYS A 269 -21.53 32.37 10.29
CA CYS A 269 -20.41 33.28 10.08
C CYS A 269 -20.84 34.47 9.22
N SER A 270 -21.59 34.24 8.13
CA SER A 270 -22.03 35.31 7.23
C SER A 270 -22.96 36.34 7.88
N THR A 271 -23.51 36.08 9.06
CA THR A 271 -24.33 37.05 9.81
C THR A 271 -23.56 37.79 10.90
N LYS A 272 -22.31 37.42 11.17
CA LYS A 272 -21.46 38.05 12.19
C LYS A 272 -20.54 39.09 11.56
N SER A 273 -20.52 40.29 12.13
CA SER A 273 -19.57 41.32 11.74
C SER A 273 -18.12 40.81 11.90
N GLY A 274 -17.30 41.01 10.86
CA GLY A 274 -15.90 40.61 10.85
C GLY A 274 -15.64 39.11 10.60
N CYS A 275 -16.67 38.31 10.31
CA CYS A 275 -16.51 36.88 10.02
C CYS A 275 -16.62 36.62 8.50
N ASP A 276 -15.63 35.95 7.94
CA ASP A 276 -15.56 35.56 6.53
C ASP A 276 -15.97 34.08 6.37
N PRO A 277 -17.15 33.78 5.79
CA PRO A 277 -17.62 32.40 5.61
C PRO A 277 -16.82 31.59 4.58
N ALA A 278 -15.89 32.21 3.84
CA ALA A 278 -14.92 31.55 2.98
C ALA A 278 -13.66 31.10 3.74
N ARG A 279 -13.51 31.47 5.01
CA ARG A 279 -12.37 31.10 5.85
C ARG A 279 -12.85 30.25 7.03
N TRP A 280 -12.10 29.20 7.33
CA TRP A 280 -12.34 28.35 8.49
C TRP A 280 -11.65 28.93 9.72
N PHE A 281 -10.32 29.03 9.67
CA PHE A 281 -9.50 29.42 10.83
C PHE A 281 -9.74 30.90 11.18
N GLY A 282 -10.03 31.17 12.45
CA GLY A 282 -10.41 32.48 12.97
C GLY A 282 -11.81 32.98 12.55
N HIS A 283 -12.56 32.21 11.77
CA HIS A 283 -13.81 32.65 11.15
C HIS A 283 -14.95 31.66 11.37
N ALA A 284 -15.27 30.80 10.39
CA ALA A 284 -16.37 29.85 10.50
C ALA A 284 -16.20 28.84 11.65
N GLU A 285 -14.97 28.61 12.13
CA GLU A 285 -14.71 27.80 13.33
C GLU A 285 -15.29 28.44 14.60
N LEU A 286 -15.33 29.78 14.67
CA LEU A 286 -15.86 30.56 15.81
C LEU A 286 -17.37 30.83 15.68
N ALA A 287 -17.97 30.39 14.57
CA ALA A 287 -19.39 30.55 14.27
C ALA A 287 -20.22 29.38 14.79
N ASP A 288 -20.29 29.23 16.11
CA ASP A 288 -21.17 28.22 16.73
C ASP A 288 -22.55 28.78 17.06
N GLY A 289 -23.58 27.94 16.94
CA GLY A 289 -24.86 28.16 17.62
C GLY A 289 -24.73 27.83 19.12
N LYS A 290 -25.60 28.43 19.95
CA LYS A 290 -25.61 28.44 21.44
C LYS A 290 -25.53 27.09 22.20
N SER A 291 -25.22 25.95 21.57
CA SER A 291 -25.09 24.69 22.29
C SER A 291 -23.74 24.60 23.01
N ALA A 292 -23.65 25.27 24.17
CA ALA A 292 -22.56 25.14 25.13
C ALA A 292 -22.65 23.86 25.99
N LYS A 293 -23.53 22.91 25.63
CA LYS A 293 -23.68 21.65 26.34
C LYS A 293 -22.70 20.60 25.82
N ASN A 294 -22.03 19.92 26.75
CA ASN A 294 -21.18 18.77 26.44
C ASN A 294 -21.99 17.66 25.76
N LEU A 295 -21.37 16.96 24.82
CA LEU A 295 -21.99 15.79 24.18
C LEU A 295 -22.12 14.65 25.21
N PRO A 296 -23.22 13.87 25.21
CA PRO A 296 -23.36 12.73 26.11
C PRO A 296 -22.20 11.74 25.97
N GLY A 297 -21.42 11.54 27.04
CA GLY A 297 -20.25 10.66 27.03
C GLY A 297 -18.91 11.35 26.70
N TYR A 298 -18.92 12.65 26.43
CA TYR A 298 -17.72 13.46 26.19
C TYR A 298 -17.63 14.60 27.20
N SER A 299 -16.41 14.97 27.60
CA SER A 299 -16.16 16.16 28.44
C SER A 299 -16.19 17.48 27.65
N ARG A 300 -16.65 17.42 26.39
CA ARG A 300 -16.46 18.47 25.38
C ARG A 300 -17.75 18.73 24.60
N THR A 301 -17.88 19.94 24.06
CA THR A 301 -19.00 20.30 23.19
C THR A 301 -18.75 19.81 21.75
N ALA A 302 -19.82 19.70 20.95
CA ALA A 302 -19.70 19.44 19.52
C ALA A 302 -18.90 20.53 18.80
N ALA A 303 -18.91 21.75 19.34
CA ALA A 303 -18.11 22.85 18.83
C ALA A 303 -16.61 22.63 19.04
N ASP A 304 -16.23 22.22 20.25
CA ASP A 304 -14.82 21.97 20.56
C ASP A 304 -14.24 20.86 19.69
N ILE A 305 -15.01 19.80 19.45
CA ILE A 305 -14.60 18.66 18.61
C ILE A 305 -14.45 19.10 17.15
N ALA A 306 -15.45 19.81 16.60
CA ALA A 306 -15.41 20.26 15.21
C ALA A 306 -14.28 21.27 14.93
N ARG A 307 -13.86 22.06 15.93
CA ARG A 307 -12.71 22.97 15.83
C ARG A 307 -11.38 22.23 15.91
N GLU A 308 -11.27 21.29 16.85
CA GLU A 308 -10.01 20.61 17.10
C GLU A 308 -9.61 19.71 15.94
N TYR A 309 -10.56 19.05 15.29
CA TYR A 309 -10.25 18.04 14.29
C TYR A 309 -9.44 18.60 13.09
N PRO A 310 -9.85 19.69 12.40
CA PRO A 310 -9.02 20.33 11.38
C PRO A 310 -7.69 20.87 11.90
N HIS A 311 -7.67 21.44 13.10
CA HIS A 311 -6.45 21.97 13.71
C HIS A 311 -5.42 20.86 13.95
N ASN A 312 -5.82 19.75 14.58
CA ASN A 312 -4.93 18.63 14.85
C ASN A 312 -4.34 18.06 13.56
N ILE A 313 -5.15 17.94 12.51
CA ILE A 313 -4.68 17.39 11.23
C ILE A 313 -3.75 18.39 10.54
N LEU A 314 -4.19 19.62 10.29
CA LEU A 314 -3.48 20.58 9.41
C LEU A 314 -2.39 21.39 10.09
N ILE A 315 -2.30 21.38 11.43
CA ILE A 315 -1.30 22.15 12.19
C ILE A 315 -0.41 21.24 13.01
N VAL A 316 -0.98 20.25 13.70
CA VAL A 316 -0.22 19.41 14.64
C VAL A 316 0.42 18.20 13.94
N ARG A 317 -0.33 17.49 13.11
CA ARG A 317 0.09 16.18 12.56
C ARG A 317 0.67 16.27 11.15
N GLN A 318 0.10 17.12 10.29
CA GLN A 318 0.54 17.31 8.90
C GLN A 318 2.06 17.54 8.75
N PRO A 319 2.75 18.31 9.61
CA PRO A 319 4.19 18.53 9.47
C PRO A 319 5.03 17.25 9.43
N ARG A 320 4.59 16.16 10.09
CA ARG A 320 5.27 14.85 10.04
C ARG A 320 5.29 14.25 8.63
N TYR A 321 4.28 14.57 7.83
CA TYR A 321 4.05 14.01 6.51
C TYR A 321 4.36 14.99 5.37
N ALA A 322 4.90 16.17 5.67
CA ALA A 322 5.17 17.23 4.69
C ALA A 322 6.11 16.82 3.54
N PHE A 323 6.82 15.69 3.68
CA PHE A 323 7.60 15.10 2.58
C PHE A 323 6.71 14.61 1.42
N LEU A 324 5.44 14.31 1.66
CA LEU A 324 4.47 13.89 0.64
C LEU A 324 4.01 15.04 -0.27
N ASP A 325 4.21 16.30 0.13
CA ASP A 325 3.78 17.47 -0.64
C ASP A 325 4.85 17.96 -1.62
N ARG A 326 6.05 17.36 -1.61
CA ARG A 326 7.22 17.82 -2.38
C ARG A 326 7.39 17.08 -3.72
N GLY A 327 6.36 16.34 -4.13
CA GLY A 327 6.32 15.57 -5.38
C GLY A 327 5.81 16.37 -6.56
#